data_AF-A0AA86MVN6-F1
#
_entry.id   AF-A0AA86MVN6-F1
#
_cell.length_a   1.000
_cell.length_b   1.000
_cell.length_c   1.000
_cell.angle_alpha   90.00
_cell.angle_beta   90.00
_cell.angle_gamma   90.00
#
_symmetry.space_group_name_H-M   'P 1'
#
loop_
_entity.id
_entity.type
_entity.pdbx_description
1 polymer ?
#
loop_
_entity_poly.entity_id
_entity_poly.type
_entity_poly.pdbx_seq_one_letter_code
_entity_poly.pdbx_strand_id
1 'polypeptide(L)'
;MPPNADTVVVQYPRGATALIWVDPTTDTIVTTHPGLRTALRRGVKDWSGRAVFPDGGRIFLSALYDHLFLNGYPVRWMNVLALRKGWNIYRV
;
A
#
# COMPACT_ATOMS: atom_id res chain seq x y z
N MET A 1 -16.52 12.16 5.37
CA MET A 1 -15.85 12.60 4.11
C MET A 1 -15.46 11.34 3.32
N PRO A 2 -15.54 11.34 1.98
CA PRO A 2 -16.08 10.21 1.19
C PRO A 2 -15.28 8.91 1.34
N PRO A 3 -15.90 7.73 1.07
CA PRO A 3 -15.38 6.38 1.39
C PRO A 3 -14.20 5.92 0.48
N ASN A 4 -13.35 6.85 0.07
CA ASN A 4 -12.63 6.82 -1.20
C ASN A 4 -11.13 7.07 -1.01
N ALA A 5 -10.46 6.19 -0.26
CA ALA A 5 -9.00 6.03 -0.25
C ALA A 5 -8.73 4.65 0.36
N ASP A 6 -7.81 3.84 -0.18
CA ASP A 6 -6.47 3.76 0.41
C ASP A 6 -5.56 2.84 -0.42
N THR A 7 -4.95 3.33 -1.51
CA THR A 7 -3.86 2.61 -2.18
C THR A 7 -2.58 3.39 -2.08
N VAL A 8 -1.53 2.77 -1.56
CA VAL A 8 -0.15 3.24 -1.63
C VAL A 8 0.47 2.65 -2.89
N VAL A 9 0.92 3.54 -3.77
CA VAL A 9 1.73 3.20 -4.94
C VAL A 9 3.19 3.37 -4.56
N VAL A 10 4.00 2.35 -4.78
CA VAL A 10 5.44 2.37 -4.53
C VAL A 10 6.15 2.07 -5.83
N GLN A 11 7.00 2.98 -6.31
CA GLN A 11 7.90 2.67 -7.43
C GLN A 11 9.23 2.16 -6.88
N TYR A 12 9.59 0.93 -7.23
CA TYR A 12 10.86 0.33 -6.88
C TYR A 12 11.96 0.72 -7.88
N PRO A 13 13.25 0.68 -7.47
CA PRO A 13 14.37 0.80 -8.39
C PRO A 13 14.26 -0.28 -9.48
N ARG A 14 14.53 0.10 -10.74
CA ARG A 14 14.35 -0.71 -11.97
C ARG A 14 12.96 -0.69 -12.61
N GLY A 15 12.08 0.24 -12.22
CA GLY A 15 10.82 0.52 -12.92
C GLY A 15 9.63 -0.37 -12.52
N ALA A 16 9.80 -1.26 -11.54
CA ALA A 16 8.70 -2.06 -11.01
C ALA A 16 7.78 -1.17 -10.14
N THR A 17 6.48 -1.19 -10.40
CA THR A 17 5.49 -0.47 -9.57
C THR A 17 4.71 -1.49 -8.73
N ALA A 18 4.81 -1.36 -7.41
CA ALA A 18 4.01 -2.13 -6.47
C ALA A 18 2.81 -1.29 -6.02
N LEU A 19 1.64 -1.90 -6.05
CA LEU A 19 0.42 -1.32 -5.49
C LEU A 19 0.14 -2.05 -4.18
N ILE A 20 -0.24 -1.30 -3.15
CA ILE A 20 -0.56 -1.83 -1.82
C ILE A 20 -1.84 -1.17 -1.32
N TRP A 21 -2.87 -1.94 -1.00
CA TRP A 21 -4.15 -1.40 -0.55
C TRP A 21 -4.79 -2.29 0.51
N VAL A 22 -5.76 -1.74 1.22
CA VAL A 22 -6.62 -2.49 2.14
C VAL A 22 -7.82 -3.03 1.35
N ASP A 23 -8.04 -4.34 1.39
CA ASP A 23 -9.29 -4.95 0.94
C ASP A 23 -10.39 -4.64 1.96
N PRO A 24 -11.42 -3.83 1.61
CA PRO A 24 -12.46 -3.43 2.56
C PRO A 24 -13.38 -4.59 2.97
N THR A 25 -13.39 -5.72 2.24
CA THR A 25 -14.22 -6.88 2.59
C THR A 25 -13.56 -7.76 3.64
N THR A 26 -12.23 -7.83 3.62
CA THR A 26 -11.46 -8.70 4.52
C THR A 26 -10.61 -7.93 5.53
N ASP A 27 -10.56 -6.61 5.41
CA ASP A 27 -9.65 -5.69 6.12
C ASP A 27 -8.17 -6.12 6.04
N THR A 28 -7.80 -6.81 4.96
CA THR A 28 -6.45 -7.32 4.75
C THR A 28 -5.65 -6.47 3.77
N ILE A 29 -4.34 -6.41 3.96
CA ILE A 29 -3.43 -5.78 3.01
C ILE A 29 -3.21 -6.68 1.79
N VAL A 30 -3.47 -6.11 0.62
CA VAL A 30 -3.24 -6.72 -0.69
C VAL A 30 -2.12 -5.97 -1.40
N THR A 31 -1.29 -6.70 -2.16
CA THR A 31 -0.26 -6.09 -3.00
C THR A 31 -0.07 -6.83 -4.32
N THR A 32 0.28 -6.09 -5.37
CA THR A 32 0.64 -6.67 -6.69
C THR A 32 2.05 -7.27 -6.72
N HIS A 33 2.89 -7.03 -5.71
CA HIS A 33 4.28 -7.47 -5.72
C HIS A 33 4.51 -8.65 -4.76
N PRO A 34 4.83 -9.87 -5.25
CA PRO A 34 4.86 -11.08 -4.41
C PRO A 34 5.90 -11.03 -3.30
N GLY A 35 7.10 -10.48 -3.56
CA GLY A 35 8.14 -10.33 -2.53
C GLY A 35 7.79 -9.32 -1.44
N LEU A 36 6.89 -8.38 -1.73
CA LEU A 36 6.54 -7.30 -0.80
C LEU A 36 5.62 -7.83 0.29
N ARG A 37 4.69 -8.74 -0.06
CA ARG A 37 3.79 -9.35 0.92
C ARG A 37 4.52 -10.00 2.09
N THR A 38 5.63 -10.68 1.82
CA THR A 38 6.46 -11.32 2.86
C THR A 38 7.17 -10.30 3.74
N ALA A 39 7.64 -9.19 3.16
CA ALA A 39 8.26 -8.11 3.92
C ALA A 39 7.25 -7.40 4.84
N LEU A 40 6.03 -7.13 4.34
CA LEU A 40 4.97 -6.45 5.10
C LEU A 40 4.53 -7.23 6.35
N ARG A 41 4.62 -8.57 6.34
CA ARG A 41 4.30 -9.41 7.51
C ARG A 41 5.15 -9.11 8.74
N ARG A 42 6.33 -8.51 8.57
CA ARG A 42 7.21 -8.12 9.68
C ARG A 42 6.71 -6.89 10.44
N GLY A 43 5.68 -6.23 9.92
CA GLY A 43 5.20 -4.94 10.44
C GLY A 43 6.15 -3.79 10.06
N VAL A 44 5.67 -2.57 10.31
CA VAL A 44 6.44 -1.32 10.17
C VAL A 44 6.36 -0.54 11.47
N LYS A 45 7.29 0.39 11.70
CA LYS A 45 7.20 1.30 12.84
C LYS A 45 6.45 2.58 12.44
N ASP A 46 5.50 2.99 13.26
CA ASP A 46 4.90 4.32 13.14
C ASP A 46 5.83 5.43 13.68
N TRP A 47 5.37 6.68 13.60
CA TRP A 47 6.09 7.87 14.09
C TRP A 47 6.40 7.84 15.59
N SER A 48 5.65 7.08 16.38
CA SER A 48 5.88 6.88 17.82
C SER A 48 6.82 5.72 18.11
N GLY A 49 7.33 5.04 17.07
CA GLY A 49 8.20 3.87 17.18
C GLY A 49 7.45 2.57 17.47
N ARG A 50 6.11 2.57 17.47
CA ARG A 50 5.30 1.39 17.72
C ARG A 50 5.24 0.52 16.47
N ALA A 51 5.31 -0.79 16.67
CA ALA A 51 5.12 -1.75 15.59
C ALA A 51 3.63 -1.79 15.19
N VAL A 52 3.37 -1.56 13.91
CA VAL A 52 2.07 -1.67 13.27
C VAL A 52 2.14 -2.81 12.28
N PHE A 53 1.13 -3.68 12.32
CA PHE A 53 1.07 -4.90 11.52
C PHE A 53 -0.05 -4.82 10.48
N PRO A 54 0.00 -5.63 9.40
CA PRO A 54 -0.97 -5.56 8.30
C PRO A 54 -2.45 -5.74 8.70
N ASP A 55 -2.71 -6.38 9.84
CA ASP A 55 -4.05 -6.52 10.44
C ASP A 55 -4.62 -5.18 10.94
N GLY A 56 -3.78 -4.17 11.16
CA GLY A 56 -4.20 -2.80 11.45
C GLY A 56 -4.74 -2.03 10.23
N GLY A 57 -4.89 -2.69 9.08
CA GLY A 57 -5.53 -2.15 7.88
C GLY A 57 -5.01 -0.77 7.49
N ARG A 58 -5.87 0.25 7.60
CA ARG A 58 -5.55 1.64 7.22
C ARG A 58 -4.41 2.26 8.04
N ILE A 59 -4.33 1.92 9.32
CA ILE A 59 -3.27 2.43 10.22
C ILE A 59 -1.92 1.91 9.73
N PHE A 60 -1.86 0.62 9.39
CA PHE A 60 -0.68 0.02 8.79
C PHE A 60 -0.31 0.67 7.47
N LEU A 61 -1.28 0.90 6.60
CA LEU A 61 -1.02 1.48 5.29
C LEU A 61 -0.45 2.92 5.40
N SER A 62 -0.94 3.69 6.37
CA SER A 62 -0.41 5.03 6.66
C SER A 62 1.03 4.95 7.17
N ALA A 63 1.29 4.10 8.17
CA ALA A 63 2.65 3.89 8.69
C ALA A 63 3.62 3.35 7.63
N LEU A 64 3.13 2.51 6.72
CA LEU A 64 3.90 1.97 5.60
C LEU A 64 4.26 3.05 4.59
N TYR A 65 3.31 3.93 4.25
CA TYR A 65 3.56 5.08 3.40
C TYR A 65 4.69 5.93 3.97
N ASP A 66 4.60 6.29 5.25
CA ASP A 66 5.59 7.12 5.93
C ASP A 66 6.95 6.42 5.97
N HIS A 67 6.98 5.14 6.31
CA HIS A 67 8.19 4.34 6.32
C HIS A 67 8.90 4.33 4.96
N LEU A 68 8.16 4.14 3.88
CA LEU A 68 8.72 4.11 2.53
C LEU A 68 9.19 5.51 2.09
N PHE A 69 8.39 6.54 2.36
CA PHE A 69 8.73 7.93 2.05
C PHE A 69 10.04 8.34 2.74
N LEU A 70 10.17 8.06 4.03
CA LEU A 70 11.36 8.39 4.83
C LEU A 70 12.61 7.62 4.38
N ASN A 71 12.44 6.42 3.82
CA ASN A 71 13.53 5.64 3.23
C ASN A 71 13.85 6.05 1.78
N GLY A 72 13.26 7.14 1.28
CA GLY A 72 13.54 7.70 -0.05
C GLY A 72 12.83 7.00 -1.20
N TYR A 73 11.84 6.13 -0.92
CA TYR A 73 11.05 5.52 -1.98
C TYR A 73 10.03 6.55 -2.53
N PRO A 74 9.87 6.63 -3.87
CA PRO A 74 8.79 7.39 -4.48
C PRO A 74 7.45 6.72 -4.21
N VAL A 75 6.71 7.28 -3.25
CA VAL A 75 5.37 6.82 -2.86
C VAL A 75 4.31 7.85 -3.16
N ARG A 76 3.10 7.38 -3.49
CA ARG A 76 1.93 8.24 -3.74
C ARG A 76 0.66 7.58 -3.24
N TRP A 77 -0.25 8.39 -2.69
CA TRP A 77 -1.62 7.98 -2.42
C TRP A 77 -2.43 7.95 -3.71
N MET A 78 -3.21 6.89 -3.91
CA MET A 78 -4.09 6.74 -5.06
C MET A 78 -5.45 6.15 -4.64
N ASN A 79 -6.49 6.56 -5.36
CA ASN A 79 -7.85 6.10 -5.10
C ASN A 79 -8.09 4.71 -5.75
N VAL A 80 -8.60 3.75 -4.97
CA VAL A 80 -8.93 2.38 -5.42
C VAL A 80 -9.90 2.34 -6.62
N LEU A 81 -10.82 3.29 -6.74
CA LEU A 81 -11.75 3.36 -7.88
C LEU A 81 -11.03 3.72 -9.18
N ALA A 82 -9.96 4.52 -9.12
CA ALA A 82 -9.12 4.82 -10.27
C ALA A 82 -8.32 3.58 -10.71
N LEU A 83 -7.89 2.73 -9.76
CA LEU A 83 -7.21 1.47 -10.03
C LEU A 83 -8.08 0.45 -10.76
N ARG A 84 -9.34 0.28 -10.33
CA ARG A 84 -10.29 -0.62 -11.03
C ARG A 84 -10.53 -0.19 -12.47
N LYS A 85 -10.60 1.12 -12.77
CA LYS A 85 -10.69 1.62 -14.15
C LYS A 85 -9.41 1.35 -14.95
N GLY A 86 -8.23 1.55 -14.35
CA GLY A 86 -6.95 1.29 -14.99
C GLY A 86 -6.74 -0.19 -15.36
N TRP A 87 -7.05 -1.11 -14.44
CA TRP A 87 -6.91 -2.56 -14.67
C TRP A 87 -7.78 -3.08 -15.83
N ASN A 88 -8.92 -2.43 -16.10
CA ASN A 88 -9.78 -2.81 -17.22
C ASN A 88 -9.21 -2.37 -18.60
N ILE A 89 -8.29 -1.40 -18.60
CA ILE A 89 -7.65 -0.88 -19.83
C ILE A 89 -6.41 -1.70 -20.22
N TYR A 90 -5.75 -2.36 -19.25
CA TYR A 90 -4.59 -3.24 -19.51
C TYR A 90 -4.98 -4.70 -19.76
N ARG A 91 -6.27 -4.97 -19.99
CA ARG A 91 -6.81 -6.28 -20.35
C ARG A 91 -7.39 -6.19 -21.77
N VAL A 92 -6.51 -5.93 -22.74
CA VAL A 92 -6.77 -6.07 -24.19
C VAL A 92 -5.68 -6.94 -24.77
#